data_AF-A0AAV4G718-F1
#
_entry.id   AF-A0AAV4G718-F1
#
_cell.length_a   1.000
_cell.length_b   1.000
_cell.length_c   1.000
_cell.angle_alpha   90.00
_cell.angle_beta   90.00
_cell.angle_gamma   90.00
#
_symmetry.space_group_name_H-M   'P 1'
#
loop_
_entity.id
_entity.type
_entity.pdbx_description
1 polymer ?
#
loop_
_entity_poly.entity_id
_entity_poly.type
_entity_poly.pdbx_seq_one_letter_code
_entity_poly.pdbx_strand_id
1 'polypeptide(L)'
;MCDPLRHFATGSAINAAQYCSTLDRLRDAIRRKRPELLRRGIVLQHDNATPHSANLTQQWLQRCGCEILPHSAHGPDLAPSDFHLLRPLKRHLGGMAFETEENIVGELKNWFEHLDLHLFRVGIHSLLSRWKKRIDLHGNFVEN
;
A
#
# COMPACT_ATOMS: atom_id res chain seq x y z
N MET A 1 -24.38 -9.68 -0.18
CA MET A 1 -22.97 -10.15 -0.09
C MET A 1 -22.15 -9.28 -1.02
N CYS A 2 -21.25 -8.43 -0.51
CA CYS A 2 -20.39 -7.62 -1.37
C CYS A 2 -19.18 -8.46 -1.79
N ASP A 3 -18.91 -8.50 -3.10
CA ASP A 3 -17.70 -9.07 -3.66
C ASP A 3 -16.47 -8.41 -3.00
N PRO A 4 -15.60 -9.17 -2.30
CA PRO A 4 -14.38 -8.64 -1.70
C PRO A 4 -13.47 -7.94 -2.71
N LEU A 5 -13.64 -8.25 -3.99
CA LEU A 5 -12.78 -7.87 -5.09
C LEU A 5 -13.44 -6.87 -6.03
N ARG A 6 -14.38 -6.03 -5.58
CA ARG A 6 -14.90 -4.97 -6.45
C ARG A 6 -13.73 -4.16 -7.03
N HIS A 7 -13.42 -4.45 -8.29
CA HIS A 7 -12.34 -3.85 -9.02
C HIS A 7 -12.76 -2.45 -9.42
N PHE A 8 -11.81 -1.52 -9.42
CA PHE A 8 -12.09 -0.19 -9.96
C PHE A 8 -12.35 -0.36 -11.46
N ALA A 9 -13.35 0.36 -11.99
CA ALA A 9 -13.66 0.28 -13.41
C ALA A 9 -12.38 0.53 -14.23
N THR A 10 -12.07 -0.36 -15.17
CA THR A 10 -10.87 -0.30 -16.01
C THR A 10 -10.71 1.08 -16.62
N GLY A 11 -9.52 1.67 -16.49
CA GLY A 11 -9.20 3.01 -17.00
C GLY A 11 -9.68 4.18 -16.14
N SER A 12 -10.34 3.94 -14.99
CA SER A 12 -10.78 5.00 -14.08
C SER A 12 -9.76 5.28 -12.98
N ALA A 13 -9.49 6.56 -12.72
CA ALA A 13 -8.72 6.97 -11.55
C ALA A 13 -9.53 6.71 -10.26
N ILE A 14 -8.86 6.23 -9.21
CA ILE A 14 -9.46 6.05 -7.89
C ILE A 14 -9.76 7.43 -7.31
N ASN A 15 -11.00 7.66 -6.87
CA ASN A 15 -11.37 8.87 -6.13
C ASN A 15 -11.36 8.65 -4.61
N ALA A 16 -11.57 9.72 -3.83
CA ALA A 16 -11.53 9.66 -2.37
C ALA A 16 -12.57 8.69 -1.77
N ALA A 17 -13.76 8.60 -2.34
CA ALA A 17 -14.81 7.71 -1.84
C ALA A 17 -14.46 6.23 -2.07
N GLN A 18 -13.93 5.93 -3.26
CA GLN A 18 -13.40 4.61 -3.62
C GLN A 18 -12.20 4.21 -2.74
N TYR A 19 -11.34 5.17 -2.42
CA TYR A 19 -10.23 4.96 -1.50
C TYR A 19 -10.73 4.65 -0.08
N CYS A 20 -11.68 5.42 0.46
CA CYS A 20 -12.29 5.16 1.77
C CYS A 20 -12.94 3.77 1.84
N SER A 21 -13.66 3.36 0.79
CA SER A 21 -14.23 2.00 0.69
C SER A 21 -13.16 0.90 0.73
N THR A 22 -11.96 1.19 0.21
CA THR A 22 -10.81 0.28 0.31
C THR A 22 -10.22 0.24 1.71
N LEU A 23 -10.18 1.38 2.40
CA LEU A 23 -9.77 1.46 3.80
C LEU A 23 -10.74 0.73 4.74
N ASP A 24 -12.06 0.75 4.47
CA ASP A 24 -13.05 -0.04 5.20
C ASP A 24 -12.75 -1.55 5.08
N ARG A 25 -12.52 -2.03 3.85
CA ARG A 25 -12.14 -3.43 3.60
C ARG A 25 -10.81 -3.79 4.28
N LEU A 26 -9.84 -2.89 4.28
CA LEU A 26 -8.56 -3.07 4.98
C LEU A 26 -8.78 -3.21 6.49
N ARG A 27 -9.59 -2.33 7.09
CA ARG A 27 -9.91 -2.39 8.51
C ARG A 27 -10.60 -3.70 8.87
N ASP A 28 -11.51 -4.19 8.04
CA ASP A 28 -12.15 -5.49 8.21
C ASP A 28 -11.18 -6.66 8.08
N ALA A 29 -10.22 -6.58 7.17
CA ALA A 29 -9.16 -7.57 7.04
C ALA A 29 -8.24 -7.59 8.27
N ILE A 30 -7.84 -6.41 8.79
CA ILE A 30 -7.06 -6.28 10.02
C ILE A 30 -7.84 -6.85 11.20
N ARG A 31 -9.13 -6.51 11.34
CA ARG A 31 -10.00 -7.05 12.40
C ARG A 31 -10.03 -8.58 12.42
N ARG A 32 -10.04 -9.23 11.26
CA ARG A 32 -10.07 -10.69 11.14
C ARG A 32 -8.69 -11.34 11.30
N LYS A 33 -7.67 -10.78 10.68
CA LYS A 33 -6.34 -11.41 10.57
C LYS A 33 -5.38 -11.00 11.69
N ARG A 34 -5.52 -9.77 12.22
CA ARG A 34 -4.60 -9.13 13.17
C ARG A 34 -5.34 -8.19 14.14
N PRO A 35 -6.33 -8.69 14.91
CA PRO A 35 -7.17 -7.87 15.79
C PRO A 35 -6.38 -7.10 16.85
N GLU A 36 -5.18 -7.57 17.22
CA GLU A 36 -4.29 -6.90 18.17
C GLU A 36 -3.80 -5.53 17.67
N LEU A 37 -3.70 -5.32 16.36
CA LEU A 37 -3.30 -4.03 15.80
C LEU A 37 -4.35 -2.95 16.04
N LEU A 38 -5.64 -3.31 16.08
CA LEU A 38 -6.70 -2.35 16.38
C LEU A 38 -6.60 -1.82 17.82
N ARG A 39 -6.06 -2.60 18.75
CA ARG A 39 -5.84 -2.19 20.14
C ARG A 39 -4.57 -1.36 20.30
N ARG A 40 -3.52 -1.70 19.54
CA ARG A 40 -2.21 -1.04 19.61
C ARG A 40 -2.15 0.28 18.84
N GLY A 41 -3.10 0.51 17.94
CA GLY A 41 -3.08 1.63 17.00
C GLY A 41 -2.45 1.22 15.66
N ILE A 42 -2.90 1.87 14.60
CA ILE A 42 -2.42 1.66 13.24
C ILE A 42 -1.67 2.92 12.82
N VAL A 43 -0.42 2.74 12.40
CA VAL A 43 0.35 3.76 11.68
C VAL A 43 0.27 3.43 10.20
N LEU A 44 -0.37 4.30 9.43
CA LEU A 44 -0.54 4.17 7.98
C LEU A 44 0.51 5.00 7.25
N GLN A 45 1.24 4.36 6.34
CA GLN A 45 2.09 5.04 5.37
C GLN A 45 1.41 4.97 3.99
N HIS A 46 1.16 6.13 3.39
CA HIS A 46 0.69 6.28 2.01
C HIS A 46 1.26 7.57 1.40
N ASP A 47 1.20 7.70 0.08
CA ASP A 47 1.64 8.91 -0.61
C ASP A 47 0.57 10.02 -0.55
N ASN A 48 0.96 11.23 -0.95
CA ASN A 48 0.10 12.42 -0.91
C ASN A 48 -0.83 12.55 -2.12
N ALA A 49 -1.16 11.45 -2.81
CA ALA A 49 -2.07 11.47 -3.95
C ALA A 49 -3.41 12.14 -3.57
N THR A 50 -4.04 12.83 -4.53
CA THR A 50 -5.27 13.61 -4.29
C THR A 50 -6.37 12.84 -3.53
N PRO A 51 -6.66 11.56 -3.81
CA PRO A 51 -7.64 10.79 -3.04
C PRO A 51 -7.23 10.57 -1.58
N HIS A 52 -5.93 10.51 -1.29
CA HIS A 52 -5.39 10.23 0.04
C HIS A 52 -5.39 11.48 0.93
N SER A 53 -5.14 12.65 0.34
CA SER A 53 -5.15 13.95 1.01
C SER A 53 -6.53 14.62 1.08
N ALA A 54 -7.54 14.08 0.37
CA ALA A 54 -8.90 14.62 0.38
C ALA A 54 -9.53 14.62 1.80
N ASN A 55 -10.34 15.64 2.09
CA ASN A 55 -11.03 15.81 3.37
C ASN A 55 -11.82 14.56 3.80
N LEU A 56 -12.50 13.90 2.85
CA LEU A 56 -13.25 12.68 3.12
C LEU A 56 -12.36 11.57 3.70
N THR A 57 -11.17 11.39 3.13
CA THR A 57 -10.17 10.41 3.58
C THR A 57 -9.58 10.78 4.93
N GLN A 58 -9.24 12.06 5.13
CA GLN A 58 -8.71 12.53 6.42
C GLN A 58 -9.72 12.34 7.56
N GLN A 59 -11.01 12.65 7.32
CA GLN A 59 -12.08 12.37 8.28
C GLN A 59 -12.27 10.88 8.54
N TRP A 60 -12.08 10.02 7.54
CA TRP A 60 -12.11 8.57 7.74
C TRP A 60 -10.95 8.11 8.64
N LEU A 61 -9.71 8.56 8.37
CA LEU A 61 -8.51 8.18 9.12
C LEU A 61 -8.61 8.61 10.58
N GLN A 62 -9.09 9.83 10.83
CA GLN A 62 -9.35 10.35 12.17
C GLN A 62 -10.38 9.49 12.93
N ARG A 63 -11.53 9.18 12.30
CA ARG A 63 -12.58 8.34 12.93
C ARG A 63 -12.08 6.94 13.26
N CYS A 64 -11.17 6.41 12.44
CA CYS A 64 -10.62 5.08 12.63
C CYS A 64 -9.50 5.01 13.67
N GLY A 65 -9.01 6.16 14.16
CA GLY A 65 -7.86 6.24 15.05
C GLY A 65 -6.54 5.85 14.38
N CYS A 66 -6.44 6.03 13.06
CA CYS A 66 -5.23 5.75 12.31
C CYS A 66 -4.28 6.96 12.38
N GLU A 67 -3.05 6.74 12.83
CA GLU A 67 -1.97 7.71 12.71
C GLU A 67 -1.43 7.68 11.28
N ILE A 68 -1.20 8.85 10.70
CA ILE A 68 -0.60 8.97 9.37
C ILE A 68 0.90 9.22 9.54
N LEU A 69 1.72 8.34 8.98
CA LEU A 69 3.17 8.56 8.95
C LEU A 69 3.47 9.68 7.95
N PRO A 70 4.18 10.76 8.35
CA PRO A 70 4.50 11.85 7.44
C PRO A 70 5.26 11.34 6.21
N HIS A 71 4.82 11.74 5.02
CA HIS A 71 5.44 11.38 3.76
C HIS A 71 5.85 12.64 2.99
N SER A 72 7.10 12.70 2.56
CA SER A 72 7.60 13.80 1.73
C SER A 72 6.87 13.83 0.39
N ALA A 73 6.68 15.03 -0.18
CA ALA A 73 6.21 15.14 -1.55
C ALA A 73 7.17 14.39 -2.49
N HIS A 74 6.62 13.53 -3.36
CA HIS A 74 7.35 12.80 -4.40
C HIS A 74 8.50 11.87 -3.92
N GLY A 75 8.29 11.04 -2.89
CA GLY A 75 9.32 10.13 -2.34
C GLY A 75 9.07 8.62 -2.55
N PRO A 76 9.02 8.09 -3.79
CA PRO A 76 8.84 6.65 -4.01
C PRO A 76 9.99 5.81 -3.43
N ASP A 77 11.18 6.40 -3.26
CA ASP A 77 12.32 5.80 -2.58
C ASP A 77 12.11 5.60 -1.06
N LEU A 78 11.05 6.19 -0.49
CA LEU A 78 10.67 6.06 0.91
C LEU A 78 9.38 5.26 1.13
N ALA A 79 8.77 4.71 0.07
CA ALA A 79 7.60 3.86 0.14
C ALA A 79 7.99 2.38 -0.02
N PRO A 80 7.80 1.52 1.00
CA PRO A 80 8.15 0.10 0.92
C PRO A 80 7.39 -0.65 -0.18
N SER A 81 6.18 -0.18 -0.49
CA SER A 81 5.45 -0.66 -1.68
C SER A 81 6.29 -0.48 -2.94
N ASP A 82 6.85 0.70 -3.17
CA ASP A 82 7.52 1.05 -4.42
C ASP A 82 8.95 0.51 -4.50
N PHE A 83 9.74 0.72 -3.45
CA PHE A 83 11.16 0.33 -3.48
C PHE A 83 11.40 -1.16 -3.23
N HIS A 84 10.44 -1.87 -2.62
CA HIS A 84 10.63 -3.27 -2.20
C HIS A 84 9.61 -4.24 -2.77
N LEU A 85 8.31 -3.98 -2.62
CA LEU A 85 7.26 -4.95 -2.98
C LEU A 85 6.93 -4.97 -4.49
N LEU A 86 6.74 -3.81 -5.10
CA LEU A 86 6.32 -3.69 -6.50
C LEU A 86 7.42 -4.07 -7.48
N ARG A 87 8.69 -4.06 -7.07
CA ARG A 87 9.82 -4.46 -7.92
C ARG A 87 9.81 -5.95 -8.28
N PRO A 88 9.81 -6.89 -7.32
CA PRO A 88 9.72 -8.31 -7.63
C PRO A 88 8.37 -8.63 -8.29
N LEU A 89 7.28 -7.94 -7.94
CA LEU A 89 6.00 -8.10 -8.63
C LEU A 89 6.11 -7.75 -10.12
N LYS A 90 6.70 -6.60 -10.47
CA LYS A 90 6.91 -6.22 -11.87
C LYS A 90 7.77 -7.21 -12.64
N ARG A 91 8.78 -7.81 -11.97
CA ARG A 91 9.60 -8.87 -12.58
C ARG A 91 8.80 -10.14 -12.81
N HIS A 92 7.97 -10.53 -11.83
CA HIS A 92 7.09 -11.70 -11.91
C HIS A 92 6.08 -11.57 -13.07
N LEU A 93 5.43 -10.41 -13.17
CA LEU A 93 4.48 -10.12 -14.25
C LEU A 93 5.15 -9.84 -15.60
N GLY A 94 6.48 -9.67 -15.62
CA GLY A 94 7.22 -9.29 -16.82
C GLY A 94 7.13 -10.38 -17.89
N GLY A 95 6.59 -10.01 -19.06
CA GLY A 95 6.44 -10.94 -20.18
C GLY A 95 5.18 -11.81 -20.13
N MET A 96 4.35 -11.69 -19.09
CA MET A 96 3.05 -12.34 -19.04
C MET A 96 2.02 -11.52 -19.84
N ALA A 97 1.20 -12.20 -20.62
CA ALA A 97 0.02 -11.63 -21.28
C ALA A 97 -1.23 -12.17 -20.58
N PHE A 98 -2.21 -11.29 -20.35
CA PHE A 98 -3.46 -11.65 -19.70
C PHE A 98 -4.62 -11.24 -20.60
N GLU A 99 -5.58 -12.14 -20.79
CA GLU A 99 -6.75 -11.91 -21.65
C GLU A 99 -7.89 -11.26 -20.88
N THR A 100 -8.03 -11.56 -19.59
CA THR A 100 -9.08 -11.00 -18.73
C THR A 100 -8.53 -10.45 -17.43
N GLU A 101 -9.30 -9.57 -16.81
CA GLU A 101 -8.99 -9.03 -15.48
C GLU A 101 -8.94 -10.14 -14.42
N GLU A 102 -9.81 -11.13 -14.51
CA GLU A 102 -9.84 -12.28 -13.60
C GLU A 102 -8.53 -13.07 -13.65
N ASN A 103 -7.89 -13.19 -14.82
CA ASN A 103 -6.59 -13.84 -14.95
C ASN A 103 -5.49 -13.04 -14.23
N ILE A 104 -5.49 -11.72 -14.38
CA ILE A 104 -4.54 -10.83 -13.68
C ILE A 104 -4.74 -10.98 -12.17
N VAL A 105 -5.98 -10.93 -11.70
CA VAL A 105 -6.31 -11.00 -10.28
C VAL A 105 -5.98 -12.38 -9.69
N GLY A 106 -6.23 -13.45 -10.44
CA GLY A 106 -5.82 -14.81 -10.09
C GLY A 106 -4.31 -14.92 -9.91
N GLU A 107 -3.55 -14.41 -10.89
CA GLU A 107 -2.08 -14.45 -10.83
C GLU A 107 -1.53 -13.61 -9.68
N LEU A 108 -2.08 -12.42 -9.44
CA LEU A 108 -1.70 -11.58 -8.31
C LEU A 108 -1.94 -12.30 -6.98
N LYS A 109 -3.11 -12.93 -6.80
CA LYS A 109 -3.40 -13.71 -5.58
C LYS A 109 -2.41 -14.85 -5.41
N ASN A 110 -2.19 -15.64 -6.45
CA ASN A 110 -1.24 -16.74 -6.44
C ASN A 110 0.16 -16.24 -6.04
N TRP A 111 0.63 -15.14 -6.63
CA TRP A 111 1.92 -14.56 -6.28
C TRP A 111 1.98 -14.15 -4.79
N PHE A 112 0.97 -13.42 -4.29
CA PHE A 112 0.91 -12.98 -2.90
C PHE A 112 0.80 -14.14 -1.89
N GLU A 113 0.13 -15.23 -2.23
CA GLU A 113 0.00 -16.42 -1.38
C GLU A 113 1.32 -17.17 -1.20
N HIS A 114 2.22 -17.08 -2.18
CA HIS A 114 3.53 -17.72 -2.14
C HIS A 114 4.66 -16.80 -1.63
N LEU A 115 4.34 -15.55 -1.25
CA LEU A 115 5.34 -14.65 -0.69
C LEU A 115 5.74 -15.04 0.73
N ASP A 116 7.04 -15.05 0.99
CA ASP A 116 7.59 -15.18 2.33
C ASP A 116 7.27 -13.92 3.15
N LEU A 117 6.78 -14.10 4.39
CA LEU A 117 6.62 -13.03 5.37
C LEU A 117 7.92 -12.26 5.62
N HIS A 118 9.08 -12.92 5.44
CA HIS A 118 10.39 -12.28 5.49
C HIS A 118 10.50 -11.11 4.49
N LEU A 119 9.92 -11.22 3.29
CA LEU A 119 9.93 -10.14 2.31
C LEU A 119 9.30 -8.86 2.89
N PHE A 120 8.11 -8.97 3.48
CA PHE A 120 7.44 -7.80 4.10
C PHE A 120 8.25 -7.23 5.25
N ARG A 121 8.83 -8.10 6.10
CA ARG A 121 9.65 -7.70 7.23
C ARG A 121 10.89 -6.91 6.78
N VAL A 122 11.60 -7.38 5.75
CA VAL A 122 12.78 -6.68 5.20
C VAL A 122 12.39 -5.33 4.63
N GLY A 123 11.30 -5.25 3.87
CA GLY A 123 10.81 -3.99 3.30
C GLY A 123 10.51 -2.93 4.36
N ILE A 124 9.79 -3.31 5.42
CA ILE A 124 9.46 -2.40 6.53
C ILE A 124 10.72 -1.99 7.32
N HIS A 125 11.61 -2.92 7.67
CA HIS A 125 12.83 -2.56 8.42
C HIS A 125 13.81 -1.71 7.60
N SER A 126 13.80 -1.82 6.27
CA SER A 126 14.63 -1.01 5.37
C SER A 126 14.23 0.47 5.34
N LEU A 127 13.07 0.84 5.91
CA LEU A 127 12.69 2.26 6.07
C LEU A 127 13.71 3.04 6.89
N LEU A 128 14.20 2.45 7.99
CA LEU A 128 15.13 3.15 8.89
C LEU A 128 16.45 3.49 8.20
N SER A 129 17.03 2.53 7.48
CA SER A 129 18.27 2.76 6.73
C SER A 129 18.07 3.73 5.57
N ARG A 130 16.90 3.70 4.91
CA ARG A 130 16.56 4.63 3.84
C ARG A 130 16.34 6.06 4.33
N TRP A 131 15.65 6.26 5.44
CA TRP A 131 15.52 7.59 6.04
C TRP A 131 16.88 8.16 6.44
N LYS A 132 17.75 7.34 7.05
CA LYS A 132 19.13 7.74 7.35
C LYS A 132 19.86 8.17 6.09
N LYS A 133 19.82 7.36 5.03
CA LYS A 133 20.46 7.69 3.75
C LYS A 133 19.89 8.97 3.13
N ARG A 134 18.57 9.21 3.23
CA ARG A 134 17.94 10.46 2.77
C ARG A 134 18.48 11.68 3.54
N ILE A 135 18.66 11.56 4.85
CA ILE A 135 19.25 12.62 5.69
C ILE A 135 20.70 12.88 5.29
N ASP A 136 21.50 11.82 5.14
CA ASP A 136 22.91 11.90 4.74
C ASP A 136 23.08 12.51 3.34
N LEU A 137 22.09 12.32 2.46
CA LEU A 137 22.02 12.93 1.13
C LEU A 137 21.41 14.34 1.14
N HIS A 138 21.26 14.99 2.29
CA HIS A 138 20.66 16.32 2.45
C HIS A 138 19.27 16.45 1.83
N GLY A 139 18.46 15.38 1.94
CA GLY A 139 17.12 15.35 1.38
C GLY A 139 17.04 14.98 -0.09
N ASN A 140 18.14 14.61 -0.76
CA ASN A 140 18.13 14.10 -2.14
C ASN A 140 17.67 12.63 -2.21
N PHE A 141 17.28 12.19 -3.42
CA PHE A 141 16.76 10.85 -3.67
C PHE A 141 17.72 9.73 -3.28
N VAL A 142 17.17 8.70 -2.61
CA VAL A 142 17.88 7.47 -2.33
C VAL A 142 17.80 6.56 -3.56
N GLU A 143 18.96 6.37 -4.21
CA GLU A 143 19.08 5.37 -5.26
C GLU A 143 18.77 3.97 -4.74
N ASN A 144 18.12 3.20 -5.58
CA ASN A 144 17.53 1.90 -5.27
C ASN A 144 18.25 0.73 -5.91
#